data_AF-A0A9Q8SL21-F1
#
_entry.id   AF-A0A9Q8SL21-F1
#
_cell.length_a   1.000
_cell.length_b   1.000
_cell.length_c   1.000
_cell.angle_alpha   90.00
_cell.angle_beta   90.00
_cell.angle_gamma   90.00
#
_symmetry.space_group_name_H-M   'P 1'
#
loop_
_entity.id
_entity.type
_entity.pdbx_description
1 polymer ?
#
loop_
_entity_poly.entity_id
_entity_poly.type
_entity_poly.pdbx_seq_one_letter_code
_entity_poly.pdbx_strand_id
1 'polypeptide(L)'
;MTTYTINPNGLFPDSYVLGGMPELGEDTDDTKVQVQVLQNNMIFCAFLLNFKGSQPPPGIPRQLFVRIQKYEKNESPLATAAITNLARTVLPSLVPKVWGSGYSWMKDGTKVSYVLSQWYPDACPLETVWDDLDVENRGEIVGDLFEAVSKLCSLSLQKLTFEQWQLLRNTPFETKKTELSILVGGSPYGYHTDFASLMRRNLCPRNADCAVNGRTDGTLVVSVHAPEAEHFGFAETDLDLLTQSSVLCHNDLEPHNLLVKKVYTERGDEYRLVAILNWDQAGFVPFAFEVARKDLHLGLRNFNWSWYDMYRQLAGHQLFDTPGRPIWSKLIRCLMAVHSSSQAKITEISTSDGTAQMLWLESEGLTFSTLVEEGWVKLRSFVKFPSDDEQDIWDP
;
A
#
# COMPACT_ATOMS: atom_id res chain seq x y z
N MET A 1 -21.91 14.06 3.88
CA MET A 1 -21.67 14.39 2.46
C MET A 1 -20.24 14.88 2.37
N THR A 2 -19.35 14.08 1.80
CA THR A 2 -17.95 14.46 1.60
C THR A 2 -17.89 15.49 0.47
N THR A 3 -17.53 16.73 0.78
CA THR A 3 -17.29 17.76 -0.24
C THR A 3 -15.98 17.46 -0.95
N TYR A 4 -16.06 17.07 -2.21
CA TYR A 4 -14.88 16.89 -3.06
C TYR A 4 -14.36 18.24 -3.55
N THR A 5 -13.10 18.55 -3.24
CA THR A 5 -12.43 19.74 -3.79
C THR A 5 -12.01 19.43 -5.23
N ILE A 6 -12.86 19.81 -6.19
CA ILE A 6 -12.58 19.63 -7.61
C ILE A 6 -11.71 20.79 -8.11
N ASN A 7 -10.57 20.47 -8.72
CA ASN A 7 -9.70 21.46 -9.34
C ASN A 7 -10.30 21.88 -10.70
N PRO A 8 -10.72 23.14 -10.89
CA PRO A 8 -11.32 23.59 -12.15
C PRO A 8 -10.34 23.55 -13.33
N ASN A 9 -9.03 23.57 -13.05
CA ASN A 9 -7.98 23.46 -14.06
C ASN A 9 -7.44 22.03 -14.21
N GLY A 10 -8.03 21.06 -13.50
CA GLY A 10 -7.60 19.68 -13.55
C GLY A 10 -8.02 18.95 -14.83
N LEU A 11 -7.63 17.69 -14.91
CA LEU A 11 -8.07 16.76 -15.94
C LEU A 11 -9.57 16.47 -15.75
N PHE A 12 -10.33 16.47 -16.84
CA PHE A 12 -11.74 16.09 -16.87
C PHE A 12 -11.98 15.11 -18.01
N PRO A 13 -12.88 14.13 -17.84
CA PRO A 13 -13.30 13.29 -18.95
C PRO A 13 -14.15 14.11 -19.92
N ASP A 14 -13.90 13.91 -21.22
CA ASP A 14 -14.72 14.41 -22.31
C ASP A 14 -15.33 13.25 -23.13
N SER A 15 -16.20 13.55 -24.09
CA SER A 15 -16.83 12.51 -24.92
C SER A 15 -15.81 11.69 -25.74
N TYR A 16 -14.65 12.26 -26.07
CA TYR A 16 -13.60 11.57 -26.83
C TYR A 16 -12.91 10.52 -25.97
N VAL A 17 -12.61 10.85 -24.71
CA VAL A 17 -11.97 9.90 -23.80
C VAL A 17 -12.87 8.69 -23.56
N LEU A 18 -14.17 8.91 -23.36
CA LEU A 18 -15.14 7.84 -23.11
C LEU A 18 -15.36 7.00 -24.37
N GLY A 19 -15.50 7.63 -25.55
CA GLY A 19 -15.66 6.93 -26.82
C GLY A 19 -14.43 6.10 -27.24
N GLY A 20 -13.25 6.41 -26.69
CA GLY A 20 -12.04 5.60 -26.87
C GLY A 20 -11.91 4.40 -25.92
N MET A 21 -12.88 4.16 -25.04
CA MET A 21 -12.90 3.00 -24.12
C MET A 21 -13.76 1.88 -24.71
N PRO A 22 -13.17 0.85 -25.35
CA PRO A 22 -13.91 -0.21 -26.05
C PRO A 22 -14.90 -0.97 -25.15
N GLU A 23 -14.65 -1.08 -23.85
CA GLU A 23 -15.53 -1.76 -22.90
C GLU A 23 -16.86 -1.04 -22.70
N LEU A 24 -16.93 0.24 -23.03
CA LEU A 24 -18.16 1.03 -22.92
C LEU A 24 -19.02 0.94 -24.20
N GLY A 25 -18.51 0.35 -25.29
CA GLY A 25 -19.20 0.19 -26.57
C GLY A 25 -19.21 1.46 -27.43
N GLU A 26 -19.85 1.38 -28.61
CA GLU A 26 -19.87 2.47 -29.61
C GLU A 26 -20.78 3.66 -29.23
N ASP A 27 -21.48 3.58 -28.10
CA ASP A 27 -22.68 4.37 -27.84
C ASP A 27 -22.61 5.19 -26.54
N THR A 28 -21.45 5.78 -26.26
CA THR A 28 -21.13 6.55 -25.05
C THR A 28 -21.27 8.07 -25.25
N ASP A 29 -22.36 8.54 -25.85
CA ASP A 29 -22.62 9.98 -25.93
C ASP A 29 -23.08 10.57 -24.58
N ASP A 30 -22.99 11.89 -24.44
CA ASP A 30 -23.37 12.62 -23.21
C ASP A 30 -24.86 12.48 -22.83
N THR A 31 -25.69 11.97 -23.74
CA THR A 31 -27.12 11.73 -23.48
C THR A 31 -27.33 10.41 -22.74
N LYS A 32 -26.42 9.44 -22.89
CA LYS A 32 -26.52 8.07 -22.36
C LYS A 32 -25.74 7.84 -21.09
N VAL A 33 -24.74 8.68 -20.79
CA VAL A 33 -23.96 8.57 -19.56
C VAL A 33 -24.04 9.83 -18.70
N GLN A 34 -23.89 9.65 -17.39
CA GLN A 34 -23.67 10.72 -16.42
C GLN A 34 -22.29 10.54 -15.83
N VAL A 35 -21.52 11.63 -15.80
CA VAL A 35 -20.23 11.68 -15.13
C VAL A 35 -20.36 12.50 -13.85
N GLN A 36 -19.84 11.97 -12.75
CA GLN A 36 -19.64 12.70 -11.51
C GLN A 36 -18.16 12.63 -11.14
N VAL A 37 -17.45 13.76 -11.23
CA VAL A 37 -16.04 13.82 -10.83
C VAL A 37 -15.95 13.73 -9.31
N LEU A 38 -15.10 12.82 -8.83
CA LEU A 38 -14.82 12.60 -7.41
C LEU A 38 -13.51 13.29 -7.01
N GLN A 39 -12.50 13.24 -7.86
CA GLN A 39 -11.22 13.88 -7.60
C GLN A 39 -10.50 14.16 -8.90
N ASN A 40 -9.79 15.28 -8.99
CA ASN A 40 -8.92 15.55 -10.13
C ASN A 40 -7.74 16.46 -9.78
N ASN A 41 -6.70 16.38 -10.59
CA ASN A 41 -5.61 17.34 -10.64
C ASN A 41 -5.12 17.47 -12.10
N MET A 42 -3.97 18.11 -12.31
CA MET A 42 -3.41 18.32 -13.66
C MET A 42 -3.07 17.04 -14.44
N ILE A 43 -2.93 15.90 -13.75
CA ILE A 43 -2.38 14.65 -14.28
C ILE A 43 -3.41 13.52 -14.23
N PHE A 44 -4.31 13.48 -13.25
CA PHE A 44 -5.31 12.42 -13.11
C PHE A 44 -6.72 12.97 -12.84
N CYS A 45 -7.72 12.14 -13.14
CA CYS A 45 -9.12 12.35 -12.80
C CYS A 45 -9.75 11.01 -12.41
N ALA A 46 -10.44 10.97 -11.27
CA ALA A 46 -11.26 9.87 -10.81
C ALA A 46 -12.72 10.31 -10.77
N PHE A 47 -13.61 9.52 -11.39
CA PHE A 47 -15.02 9.87 -11.54
C PHE A 47 -15.92 8.63 -11.54
N LEU A 48 -17.18 8.84 -11.16
CA LEU A 48 -18.23 7.85 -11.31
C LEU A 48 -18.88 8.03 -12.68
N LEU A 49 -18.96 6.93 -13.44
CA LEU A 49 -19.71 6.83 -14.68
C LEU A 49 -21.02 6.09 -14.42
N ASN A 50 -22.15 6.68 -14.77
CA ASN A 50 -23.49 6.10 -14.58
C ASN A 50 -24.26 6.05 -15.90
N PHE A 51 -24.74 4.87 -16.29
CA PHE A 51 -25.54 4.70 -17.51
C PHE A 51 -26.99 5.16 -17.26
N LYS A 52 -27.43 6.17 -18.02
CA LYS A 52 -28.76 6.80 -17.94
C LYS A 52 -29.74 6.08 -18.86
N GLY A 53 -30.76 5.44 -18.30
CA GLY A 53 -31.95 4.98 -19.04
C GLY A 53 -31.74 3.84 -20.05
N SER A 54 -30.53 3.70 -20.60
CA SER A 54 -30.07 2.57 -21.41
C SER A 54 -29.61 1.42 -20.53
N GLN A 55 -29.75 0.19 -21.04
CA GLN A 55 -29.04 -0.94 -20.44
C GLN A 55 -27.53 -0.73 -20.64
N PRO A 56 -26.71 -0.92 -19.60
CA PRO A 56 -25.26 -0.89 -19.75
C PRO A 56 -24.81 -2.00 -20.71
N PRO A 57 -23.60 -1.89 -21.32
CA PRO A 57 -23.05 -2.96 -22.13
C PRO A 57 -23.08 -4.32 -21.40
N PRO A 58 -23.23 -5.45 -22.12
CA PRO A 58 -23.31 -6.77 -21.50
C PRO A 58 -22.14 -7.04 -20.54
N GLY A 59 -22.46 -7.39 -19.29
CA GLY A 59 -21.45 -7.69 -18.25
C GLY A 59 -20.87 -6.47 -17.52
N ILE A 60 -21.28 -5.25 -17.90
CA ILE A 60 -20.91 -4.00 -17.25
C ILE A 60 -22.03 -3.55 -16.29
N PRO A 61 -21.71 -3.14 -15.05
CA PRO A 61 -22.70 -2.60 -14.13
C PRO A 61 -23.18 -1.22 -14.55
N ARG A 62 -24.33 -0.81 -14.00
CA ARG A 62 -24.90 0.52 -14.25
C ARG A 62 -24.01 1.68 -13.76
N GLN A 63 -23.16 1.43 -12.77
CA GLN A 63 -22.24 2.40 -12.21
C GLN A 63 -20.82 1.83 -12.20
N LEU A 64 -19.86 2.63 -12.66
CA LEU A 64 -18.44 2.30 -12.73
C LEU A 64 -17.61 3.39 -12.09
N PHE A 65 -16.60 3.00 -11.31
CA PHE A 65 -15.51 3.90 -10.96
C PHE A 65 -14.50 3.93 -12.11
N VAL A 66 -14.21 5.13 -12.60
CA VAL A 66 -13.27 5.33 -13.70
C VAL A 66 -12.14 6.23 -13.23
N ARG A 67 -10.91 5.80 -13.49
CA ARG A 67 -9.72 6.63 -13.32
C ARG A 67 -9.06 6.82 -14.68
N ILE A 68 -8.77 8.08 -15.02
CA ILE A 68 -7.93 8.45 -16.15
C ILE A 68 -6.68 9.18 -15.66
N GLN A 69 -5.56 8.96 -16.34
CA GLN A 69 -4.29 9.60 -16.04
C GLN A 69 -3.56 9.94 -17.33
N LYS A 70 -2.99 11.14 -17.44
CA LYS A 70 -2.13 11.52 -18.57
C LYS A 70 -1.04 10.48 -18.75
N TYR A 71 -0.81 10.08 -20.00
CA TYR A 71 0.13 9.02 -20.30
C TYR A 71 1.56 9.46 -19.98
N GLU A 72 2.20 8.74 -19.05
CA GLU A 72 3.64 8.82 -18.82
C GLU A 72 4.25 7.44 -19.04
N LYS A 73 5.41 7.40 -19.72
CA LYS A 73 6.02 6.16 -20.22
C LYS A 73 6.32 5.12 -19.11
N ASN A 74 6.45 5.56 -17.86
CA ASN A 74 6.85 4.73 -16.73
C ASN A 74 5.81 4.66 -15.61
N GLU A 75 4.71 5.42 -15.69
CA GLU A 75 3.66 5.49 -14.66
C GLU A 75 2.33 5.19 -15.32
N SER A 76 2.08 3.89 -15.52
CA SER A 76 0.87 3.44 -16.18
C SER A 76 -0.08 2.78 -15.18
N PRO A 77 -1.33 3.27 -15.02
CA PRO A 77 -2.34 2.61 -14.21
C PRO A 77 -2.71 1.22 -14.75
N LEU A 78 -2.20 0.83 -15.92
CA LEU A 78 -2.28 -0.54 -16.43
C LEU A 78 -1.53 -1.54 -15.55
N ALA A 79 -0.38 -1.16 -14.98
CA ALA A 79 0.33 -2.02 -14.03
C ALA A 79 -0.49 -2.21 -12.75
N THR A 80 -1.09 -1.13 -12.23
CA THR A 80 -2.03 -1.18 -11.11
C THR A 80 -3.23 -2.08 -11.44
N ALA A 81 -3.84 -1.94 -12.62
CA ALA A 81 -4.97 -2.76 -13.05
C ALA A 81 -4.62 -4.25 -13.13
N ALA A 82 -3.44 -4.58 -13.65
CA ALA A 82 -2.93 -5.94 -13.71
C ALA A 82 -2.72 -6.55 -12.32
N ILE A 83 -2.07 -5.81 -11.40
CA ILE A 83 -1.93 -6.23 -10.00
C ILE A 83 -3.30 -6.40 -9.34
N THR A 84 -4.24 -5.47 -9.56
CA THR A 84 -5.59 -5.54 -9.00
C THR A 84 -6.30 -6.81 -9.47
N ASN A 85 -6.23 -7.12 -10.76
CA ASN A 85 -6.78 -8.36 -11.30
C ASN A 85 -6.11 -9.61 -10.72
N LEU A 86 -4.78 -9.58 -10.53
CA LEU A 86 -4.05 -10.67 -9.91
C LEU A 86 -4.47 -10.89 -8.46
N ALA A 87 -4.51 -9.84 -7.65
CA ALA A 87 -4.98 -9.89 -6.26
C ALA A 87 -6.42 -10.43 -6.16
N ARG A 88 -7.29 -10.03 -7.11
CA ARG A 88 -8.67 -10.50 -7.18
C ARG A 88 -8.79 -12.01 -7.42
N THR A 89 -7.77 -12.68 -7.98
CA THR A 89 -7.80 -14.15 -8.15
C THR A 89 -7.86 -14.90 -6.81
N VAL A 90 -7.31 -14.32 -5.74
CA VAL A 90 -7.31 -14.89 -4.38
C VAL A 90 -8.27 -14.16 -3.44
N LEU A 91 -8.69 -12.93 -3.78
CA LEU A 91 -9.62 -12.09 -3.02
C LEU A 91 -10.77 -11.55 -3.88
N PRO A 92 -11.63 -12.41 -4.47
CA PRO A 92 -12.66 -11.98 -5.40
C PRO A 92 -13.75 -11.09 -4.79
N SER A 93 -13.95 -11.15 -3.47
CA SER A 93 -14.94 -10.33 -2.75
C SER A 93 -14.38 -9.01 -2.22
N LEU A 94 -13.07 -8.91 -2.01
CA LEU A 94 -12.43 -7.74 -1.37
C LEU A 94 -11.64 -6.87 -2.35
N VAL A 95 -11.24 -7.39 -3.52
CA VAL A 95 -10.48 -6.59 -4.50
C VAL A 95 -11.42 -6.13 -5.61
N PRO A 96 -11.49 -4.82 -5.92
CA PRO A 96 -12.36 -4.29 -6.96
C PRO A 96 -12.22 -5.05 -8.28
N LYS A 97 -13.35 -5.45 -8.88
CA LYS A 97 -13.32 -5.96 -10.25
C LYS A 97 -12.85 -4.86 -11.19
N VAL A 98 -11.89 -5.16 -12.05
CA VAL A 98 -11.53 -4.32 -13.20
C VAL A 98 -12.22 -4.89 -14.43
N TRP A 99 -13.02 -4.07 -15.12
CA TRP A 99 -13.67 -4.46 -16.37
C TRP A 99 -12.84 -4.12 -17.60
N GLY A 100 -12.03 -3.07 -17.51
CA GLY A 100 -11.28 -2.55 -18.64
C GLY A 100 -10.12 -1.68 -18.20
N SER A 101 -9.07 -1.69 -18.99
CA SER A 101 -7.92 -0.79 -18.81
C SER A 101 -7.18 -0.65 -20.11
N GLY A 102 -6.83 0.57 -20.49
CA GLY A 102 -6.17 0.82 -21.77
C GLY A 102 -5.72 2.26 -21.94
N TYR A 103 -5.64 2.67 -23.20
CA TYR A 103 -5.35 4.05 -23.59
C TYR A 103 -6.53 4.64 -24.34
N SER A 104 -6.75 5.93 -24.13
CA SER A 104 -7.72 6.73 -24.87
C SER A 104 -7.12 8.11 -25.16
N TRP A 105 -7.89 8.96 -25.84
CA TRP A 105 -7.48 10.27 -26.28
C TRP A 105 -8.52 11.32 -25.89
N MET A 106 -8.04 12.43 -25.33
CA MET A 106 -8.86 13.61 -25.14
C MET A 106 -9.07 14.36 -26.44
N LYS A 107 -10.05 15.27 -26.45
CA LYS A 107 -10.37 16.12 -27.60
C LYS A 107 -9.19 16.98 -28.06
N ASP A 108 -8.30 17.38 -27.15
CA ASP A 108 -7.10 18.17 -27.45
C ASP A 108 -5.92 17.33 -27.97
N GLY A 109 -6.09 16.02 -28.12
CA GLY A 109 -5.03 15.10 -28.53
C GLY A 109 -4.15 14.61 -27.37
N THR A 110 -4.46 14.94 -26.13
CA THR A 110 -3.75 14.38 -24.96
C THR A 110 -4.04 12.89 -24.85
N LYS A 111 -2.99 12.07 -24.90
CA LYS A 111 -3.10 10.63 -24.62
C LYS A 111 -3.27 10.40 -23.13
N VAL A 112 -4.28 9.62 -22.77
CA VAL A 112 -4.51 9.20 -21.38
C VAL A 112 -4.55 7.68 -21.29
N SER A 113 -4.23 7.18 -20.11
CA SER A 113 -4.49 5.81 -19.69
C SER A 113 -5.75 5.79 -18.85
N TYR A 114 -6.51 4.70 -18.89
CA TYR A 114 -7.74 4.56 -18.12
C TYR A 114 -7.84 3.19 -17.44
N VAL A 115 -8.61 3.15 -16.35
CA VAL A 115 -9.03 1.93 -15.65
C VAL A 115 -10.51 2.06 -15.29
N LEU A 116 -11.30 1.03 -15.62
CA LEU A 116 -12.71 0.88 -15.30
C LEU A 116 -12.85 -0.17 -14.20
N SER A 117 -13.35 0.22 -13.03
CA SER A 117 -13.39 -0.67 -11.86
C SER A 117 -14.63 -0.49 -10.99
N GLN A 118 -14.78 -1.40 -10.03
CA GLN A 118 -15.97 -1.56 -9.21
C GLN A 118 -16.25 -0.34 -8.33
N TRP A 119 -17.50 0.11 -8.35
CA TRP A 119 -18.03 1.11 -7.43
C TRP A 119 -18.77 0.45 -6.26
N TYR A 120 -18.66 1.04 -5.07
CA TYR A 120 -19.27 0.55 -3.83
C TYR A 120 -20.17 1.64 -3.22
N PRO A 121 -21.45 1.74 -3.65
CA PRO A 121 -22.31 2.88 -3.32
C PRO A 121 -22.71 2.97 -1.83
N ASP A 122 -22.76 1.85 -1.12
CA ASP A 122 -23.18 1.79 0.30
C ASP A 122 -22.01 1.59 1.26
N ALA A 123 -20.78 1.83 0.80
CA ALA A 123 -19.59 1.65 1.61
C ALA A 123 -18.92 3.00 1.89
N CYS A 124 -18.23 3.09 3.03
CA CYS A 124 -17.45 4.25 3.41
C CYS A 124 -16.02 3.83 3.77
N PRO A 125 -15.03 4.74 3.64
CA PRO A 125 -13.67 4.48 4.11
C PRO A 125 -13.67 4.15 5.60
N LEU A 126 -12.86 3.18 6.02
CA LEU A 126 -12.76 2.73 7.41
C LEU A 126 -12.34 3.90 8.32
N GLU A 127 -11.48 4.80 7.85
CA GLU A 127 -11.08 6.01 8.58
C GLU A 127 -12.25 6.85 9.09
N THR A 128 -13.39 6.83 8.38
CA THR A 128 -14.54 7.69 8.71
C THR A 128 -15.39 7.17 9.86
N VAL A 129 -15.23 5.90 10.22
CA VAL A 129 -16.05 5.23 11.24
C VAL A 129 -15.21 4.54 12.30
N TRP A 130 -13.89 4.41 12.10
CA TRP A 130 -13.01 3.62 12.96
C TRP A 130 -13.11 3.99 14.44
N ASP A 131 -13.15 5.29 14.76
CA ASP A 131 -13.19 5.77 16.14
C ASP A 131 -14.54 5.49 16.83
N ASP A 132 -15.60 5.28 16.05
CA ASP A 132 -16.95 4.93 16.54
C ASP A 132 -17.14 3.42 16.75
N LEU A 133 -16.25 2.59 16.19
CA LEU A 133 -16.31 1.13 16.34
C LEU A 133 -15.89 0.71 17.75
N ASP A 134 -16.57 -0.29 18.31
CA ASP A 134 -16.09 -0.94 19.52
C ASP A 134 -14.86 -1.84 19.24
N VAL A 135 -14.23 -2.30 20.32
CA VAL A 135 -13.00 -3.10 20.23
C VAL A 135 -13.24 -4.45 19.52
N GLU A 136 -14.43 -5.04 19.65
CA GLU A 136 -14.74 -6.32 19.04
C GLU A 136 -14.86 -6.18 17.52
N ASN A 137 -15.63 -5.20 17.02
CA ASN A 137 -15.81 -4.98 15.59
C ASN A 137 -14.51 -4.50 14.92
N ARG A 138 -13.69 -3.71 15.62
CA ARG A 138 -12.31 -3.39 15.17
C ARG A 138 -11.46 -4.65 15.02
N GLY A 139 -11.51 -5.55 16.02
CA GLY A 139 -10.80 -6.83 16.01
C GLY A 139 -11.23 -7.72 14.86
N GLU A 140 -12.54 -7.83 14.60
CA GLU A 140 -13.08 -8.58 13.46
C GLU A 140 -12.60 -8.01 12.12
N ILE A 141 -12.66 -6.69 11.91
CA ILE A 141 -12.21 -6.06 10.65
C ILE A 141 -10.71 -6.28 10.43
N VAL A 142 -9.89 -6.14 11.47
CA VAL A 142 -8.44 -6.37 11.37
C VAL A 142 -8.15 -7.86 11.15
N GLY A 143 -8.90 -8.76 11.79
CA GLY A 143 -8.83 -10.20 11.54
C GLY A 143 -9.15 -10.57 10.08
N ASP A 144 -10.26 -10.05 9.55
CA ASP A 144 -10.67 -10.23 8.15
C ASP A 144 -9.60 -9.69 7.18
N LEU A 145 -9.00 -8.53 7.50
CA LEU A 145 -7.90 -7.98 6.72
C LEU A 145 -6.68 -8.90 6.72
N PHE A 146 -6.30 -9.49 7.86
CA PHE A 146 -5.14 -10.37 7.92
C PHE A 146 -5.37 -11.73 7.25
N GLU A 147 -6.60 -12.24 7.26
CA GLU A 147 -6.95 -13.37 6.39
C GLU A 147 -6.74 -13.00 4.91
N ALA A 148 -7.11 -11.77 4.53
CA ALA A 148 -6.90 -11.27 3.18
C ALA A 148 -5.41 -11.11 2.83
N VAL A 149 -4.62 -10.52 3.73
CA VAL A 149 -3.15 -10.38 3.59
C VAL A 149 -2.49 -11.75 3.44
N SER A 150 -2.88 -12.74 4.25
CA SER A 150 -2.34 -14.10 4.14
C SER A 150 -2.61 -14.72 2.76
N LYS A 151 -3.81 -14.54 2.21
CA LYS A 151 -4.15 -14.96 0.84
C LYS A 151 -3.33 -14.20 -0.22
N LEU A 152 -3.08 -12.90 -0.06
CA LEU A 152 -2.21 -12.15 -0.95
C LEU A 152 -0.76 -12.65 -0.89
N CYS A 153 -0.25 -12.96 0.30
CA CYS A 153 1.08 -13.52 0.48
C CYS A 153 1.25 -14.89 -0.21
N SER A 154 0.16 -15.60 -0.52
CA SER A 154 0.24 -16.83 -1.33
C SER A 154 0.65 -16.57 -2.79
N LEU A 155 0.43 -15.34 -3.29
CA LEU A 155 0.87 -14.89 -4.61
C LEU A 155 2.36 -14.50 -4.58
N SER A 156 3.22 -15.51 -4.54
CA SER A 156 4.66 -15.33 -4.72
C SER A 156 5.04 -15.46 -6.20
N LEU A 157 6.07 -14.73 -6.62
CA LEU A 157 6.56 -14.75 -8.01
C LEU A 157 6.84 -16.16 -8.53
N GLN A 158 7.40 -17.02 -7.68
CA GLN A 158 7.77 -18.40 -8.02
C GLN A 158 6.58 -19.36 -8.14
N LYS A 159 5.41 -18.99 -7.60
CA LYS A 159 4.24 -19.86 -7.48
C LYS A 159 3.05 -19.39 -8.32
N LEU A 160 3.22 -18.34 -9.12
CA LEU A 160 2.15 -17.90 -10.01
C LEU A 160 1.85 -18.97 -11.06
N THR A 161 0.57 -19.27 -11.22
CA THR A 161 0.07 -20.12 -12.30
C THR A 161 0.24 -19.43 -13.65
N PHE A 162 0.18 -20.20 -14.74
CA PHE A 162 0.22 -19.63 -16.09
C PHE A 162 -0.88 -18.59 -16.30
N GLU A 163 -2.10 -18.83 -15.82
CA GLU A 163 -3.24 -17.89 -15.93
C GLU A 163 -3.00 -16.60 -15.16
N GLN A 164 -2.48 -16.69 -13.94
CA GLN A 164 -2.08 -15.52 -13.16
C GLN A 164 -0.96 -14.73 -13.83
N TRP A 165 -0.01 -15.43 -14.46
CA TRP A 165 1.06 -14.82 -15.22
C TRP A 165 0.55 -14.04 -16.44
N GLN A 166 -0.48 -14.55 -17.11
CA GLN A 166 -1.12 -13.85 -18.24
C GLN A 166 -1.63 -12.45 -17.86
N LEU A 167 -2.06 -12.25 -16.60
CA LEU A 167 -2.58 -10.97 -16.14
C LEU A 167 -1.51 -9.87 -16.09
N LEU A 168 -0.24 -10.25 -15.95
CA LEU A 168 0.90 -9.32 -15.89
C LEU A 168 1.50 -9.02 -17.27
N ARG A 169 0.99 -9.61 -18.35
CA ARG A 169 1.51 -9.37 -19.71
C ARG A 169 1.41 -7.91 -20.11
N ASN A 170 2.41 -7.46 -20.87
CA ASN A 170 2.57 -6.07 -21.34
C ASN A 170 2.66 -5.03 -20.22
N THR A 171 2.90 -5.46 -18.98
CA THR A 171 3.23 -4.57 -17.86
C THR A 171 4.74 -4.55 -17.65
N PRO A 172 5.28 -3.59 -16.88
CA PRO A 172 6.70 -3.58 -16.54
C PRO A 172 7.18 -4.83 -15.78
N PHE A 173 6.29 -5.66 -15.22
CA PHE A 173 6.64 -6.91 -14.57
C PHE A 173 7.10 -8.01 -15.55
N GLU A 174 6.78 -7.90 -16.84
CA GLU A 174 7.18 -8.87 -17.87
C GLU A 174 8.52 -8.47 -18.51
N THR A 175 9.51 -9.36 -18.45
CA THR A 175 10.78 -9.18 -19.14
C THR A 175 10.71 -9.78 -20.55
N LYS A 176 11.01 -8.98 -21.60
CA LYS A 176 11.05 -9.44 -23.01
C LYS A 176 12.19 -10.41 -23.31
N LYS A 177 13.11 -10.64 -22.36
CA LYS A 177 14.30 -11.47 -22.50
C LYS A 177 14.17 -12.69 -21.60
N THR A 178 13.66 -13.79 -22.16
CA THR A 178 13.69 -15.18 -21.65
C THR A 178 12.91 -15.52 -20.37
N GLU A 179 12.44 -16.77 -20.34
CA GLU A 179 11.82 -17.59 -19.28
C GLU A 179 11.63 -16.90 -17.90
N LEU A 180 10.41 -16.39 -17.66
CA LEU A 180 9.80 -16.26 -16.33
C LEU A 180 10.53 -15.43 -15.24
N SER A 181 11.41 -14.48 -15.57
CA SER A 181 11.92 -13.55 -14.54
C SER A 181 10.95 -12.39 -14.34
N ILE A 182 10.00 -12.55 -13.40
CA ILE A 182 9.19 -11.43 -12.93
C ILE A 182 10.05 -10.56 -12.00
N LEU A 183 9.87 -9.24 -12.11
CA LEU A 183 10.63 -8.25 -11.37
C LEU A 183 10.07 -8.02 -9.95
N VAL A 184 10.97 -7.91 -8.98
CA VAL A 184 10.71 -7.44 -7.62
C VAL A 184 10.48 -5.93 -7.63
N GLY A 185 9.60 -5.44 -6.76
CA GLY A 185 9.23 -4.04 -6.62
C GLY A 185 7.84 -3.76 -7.16
N GLY A 186 7.63 -2.54 -7.66
CA GLY A 186 6.33 -2.04 -8.10
C GLY A 186 6.46 -0.61 -8.60
N SER A 187 5.35 -0.03 -9.05
CA SER A 187 5.30 1.34 -9.59
C SER A 187 6.11 2.37 -8.78
N PRO A 188 5.93 2.50 -7.43
CA PRO A 188 6.61 3.52 -6.64
C PRO A 188 8.13 3.30 -6.45
N TYR A 189 8.65 2.08 -6.64
CA TYR A 189 10.06 1.76 -6.35
C TYR A 189 10.84 1.29 -7.58
N GLY A 190 10.16 1.24 -8.73
CA GLY A 190 10.65 0.59 -9.93
C GLY A 190 10.60 -0.93 -9.86
N TYR A 191 11.01 -1.54 -10.98
CA TYR A 191 10.95 -2.98 -11.22
C TYR A 191 12.37 -3.51 -11.41
N HIS A 192 12.77 -4.47 -10.58
CA HIS A 192 14.15 -4.94 -10.44
C HIS A 192 14.25 -6.45 -10.57
N THR A 193 15.37 -6.94 -11.09
CA THR A 193 15.62 -8.39 -11.26
C THR A 193 15.83 -9.13 -9.94
N ASP A 194 16.24 -8.39 -8.91
CA ASP A 194 16.61 -8.91 -7.59
C ASP A 194 16.45 -7.82 -6.53
N PHE A 195 16.37 -8.24 -5.27
CA PHE A 195 16.18 -7.34 -4.14
C PHE A 195 17.41 -6.44 -3.90
N ALA A 196 18.62 -6.88 -4.27
CA ALA A 196 19.82 -6.07 -4.15
C ALA A 196 19.76 -4.81 -5.03
N SER A 197 19.29 -4.96 -6.27
CA SER A 197 19.06 -3.87 -7.22
C SER A 197 17.97 -2.92 -6.74
N LEU A 198 16.88 -3.46 -6.17
CA LEU A 198 15.84 -2.67 -5.53
C LEU A 198 16.42 -1.82 -4.39
N MET A 199 17.19 -2.41 -3.49
CA MET A 199 17.80 -1.71 -2.35
C MET A 199 18.77 -0.62 -2.81
N ARG A 200 19.68 -0.92 -3.76
CA ARG A 200 20.61 0.07 -4.33
C ARG A 200 19.89 1.28 -4.92
N ARG A 201 18.75 1.07 -5.55
CA ARG A 201 17.99 2.14 -6.19
C ARG A 201 17.20 2.99 -5.20
N ASN A 202 16.64 2.38 -4.16
CA ASN A 202 15.60 3.01 -3.34
C ASN A 202 16.06 3.44 -1.94
N LEU A 203 17.13 2.86 -1.38
CA LEU A 203 17.53 3.17 0.00
C LEU A 203 18.28 4.48 0.16
N CYS A 204 19.02 4.94 -0.85
CA CYS A 204 19.69 6.24 -0.77
C CYS A 204 19.09 7.21 -1.79
N PRO A 205 17.89 7.77 -1.51
CA PRO A 205 17.42 8.93 -2.24
C PRO A 205 18.44 10.07 -2.07
N ARG A 206 18.48 11.00 -3.03
CA ARG A 206 19.51 12.06 -3.16
C ARG A 206 19.80 12.88 -1.89
N ASN A 207 18.95 12.79 -0.88
CA ASN A 207 19.03 13.57 0.35
C ASN A 207 19.42 12.76 1.60
N ALA A 208 19.40 11.42 1.58
CA ALA A 208 19.75 10.62 2.76
C ALA A 208 21.27 10.64 3.03
N ASP A 209 21.69 10.71 4.30
CA ASP A 209 23.08 10.50 4.70
C ASP A 209 23.37 9.00 4.86
N CYS A 210 23.18 8.29 3.75
CA CYS A 210 23.43 6.86 3.66
C CYS A 210 24.22 6.52 2.41
N ALA A 211 24.91 5.38 2.46
CA ALA A 211 25.58 4.80 1.31
C ALA A 211 25.21 3.32 1.18
N VAL A 212 24.94 2.89 -0.04
CA VAL A 212 24.75 1.47 -0.37
C VAL A 212 25.92 1.01 -1.23
N ASN A 213 26.80 0.19 -0.64
CA ASN A 213 28.02 -0.28 -1.29
C ASN A 213 28.00 -1.79 -1.47
N GLY A 214 28.29 -2.26 -2.69
CA GLY A 214 28.53 -3.68 -2.95
C GLY A 214 29.97 -4.06 -2.63
N ARG A 215 30.17 -5.23 -2.03
CA ARG A 215 31.48 -5.87 -1.86
C ARG A 215 31.73 -6.89 -2.97
N THR A 216 32.99 -7.29 -3.13
CA THR A 216 33.40 -8.29 -4.13
C THR A 216 32.84 -9.68 -3.87
N ASP A 217 32.41 -9.96 -2.64
CA ASP A 217 31.79 -11.22 -2.21
C ASP A 217 30.26 -11.24 -2.39
N GLY A 218 29.69 -10.27 -3.11
CA GLY A 218 28.25 -10.14 -3.32
C GLY A 218 27.49 -9.46 -2.18
N THR A 219 28.12 -9.24 -1.02
CA THR A 219 27.48 -8.58 0.13
C THR A 219 27.10 -7.15 -0.20
N LEU A 220 25.88 -6.76 0.14
CA LEU A 220 25.42 -5.38 0.13
C LEU A 220 25.53 -4.78 1.53
N VAL A 221 26.28 -3.69 1.68
CA VAL A 221 26.40 -2.96 2.94
C VAL A 221 25.67 -1.63 2.83
N VAL A 222 24.70 -1.42 3.70
CA VAL A 222 24.01 -0.14 3.88
C VAL A 222 24.61 0.54 5.10
N SER A 223 25.29 1.67 4.88
CA SER A 223 25.80 2.54 5.94
C SER A 223 24.84 3.70 6.12
N VAL A 224 24.40 3.93 7.36
CA VAL A 224 23.57 5.08 7.76
C VAL A 224 24.39 5.90 8.75
N HIS A 225 24.59 7.19 8.49
CA HIS A 225 25.53 8.01 9.26
C HIS A 225 24.88 8.87 10.35
N ALA A 226 23.56 9.08 10.28
CA ALA A 226 22.79 9.89 11.23
C ALA A 226 21.43 9.22 11.52
N PRO A 227 20.86 9.37 12.73
CA PRO A 227 21.41 10.09 13.89
C PRO A 227 22.54 9.33 14.60
N GLU A 228 22.60 8.01 14.45
CA GLU A 228 23.70 7.16 14.93
C GLU A 228 24.26 6.35 13.75
N ALA A 229 25.58 6.09 13.78
CA ALA A 229 26.23 5.36 12.70
C ALA A 229 25.88 3.87 12.76
N GLU A 230 24.98 3.42 11.89
CA GLU A 230 24.56 2.03 11.76
C GLU A 230 25.01 1.41 10.43
N HIS A 231 25.31 0.11 10.47
CA HIS A 231 25.76 -0.65 9.30
C HIS A 231 24.96 -1.95 9.18
N PHE A 232 24.35 -2.15 8.03
CA PHE A 232 23.56 -3.34 7.73
C PHE A 232 24.21 -4.12 6.60
N GLY A 233 24.76 -5.28 6.92
CA GLY A 233 25.32 -6.23 5.96
C GLY A 233 24.29 -7.27 5.53
N PHE A 234 23.99 -7.32 4.25
CA PHE A 234 23.15 -8.33 3.61
C PHE A 234 24.05 -9.20 2.73
N ALA A 235 24.29 -10.44 3.17
CA ALA A 235 25.02 -11.41 2.35
C ALA A 235 24.23 -11.70 1.06
N GLU A 236 24.91 -12.20 0.02
CA GLU A 236 24.24 -12.60 -1.23
C GLU A 236 23.08 -13.57 -0.96
N THR A 237 23.26 -14.54 -0.07
CA THR A 237 22.21 -15.47 0.34
C THR A 237 21.02 -14.81 1.06
N ASP A 238 21.25 -13.72 1.81
CA ASP A 238 20.17 -12.94 2.42
C ASP A 238 19.33 -12.24 1.33
N LEU A 239 20.01 -11.66 0.33
CA LEU A 239 19.40 -10.94 -0.79
C LEU A 239 18.63 -11.88 -1.72
N ASP A 240 19.16 -13.09 -1.93
CA ASP A 240 18.47 -14.16 -2.64
C ASP A 240 17.21 -14.57 -1.87
N LEU A 241 17.31 -14.79 -0.55
CA LEU A 241 16.13 -15.13 0.25
C LEU A 241 15.05 -14.04 0.21
N LEU A 242 15.45 -12.77 0.29
CA LEU A 242 14.55 -11.61 0.14
C LEU A 242 13.86 -11.62 -1.24
N THR A 243 14.62 -11.90 -2.30
CA THR A 243 14.08 -12.00 -3.66
C THR A 243 13.09 -13.16 -3.77
N GLN A 244 13.44 -14.35 -3.27
CA GLN A 244 12.64 -15.57 -3.37
C GLN A 244 11.38 -15.52 -2.49
N SER A 245 11.44 -14.81 -1.37
CA SER A 245 10.32 -14.59 -0.44
C SER A 245 9.41 -13.42 -0.83
N SER A 246 9.66 -12.78 -1.98
CA SER A 246 8.83 -11.67 -2.45
C SER A 246 7.43 -12.15 -2.83
N VAL A 247 6.44 -11.55 -2.20
CA VAL A 247 5.01 -11.85 -2.35
C VAL A 247 4.27 -10.60 -2.75
N LEU A 248 3.05 -10.74 -3.27
CA LEU A 248 2.23 -9.59 -3.57
C LEU A 248 1.83 -8.87 -2.27
N CYS A 249 2.38 -7.68 -2.08
CA CYS A 249 2.05 -6.77 -0.98
C CYS A 249 1.25 -5.58 -1.52
N HIS A 250 0.32 -5.05 -0.72
CA HIS A 250 -0.42 -3.84 -1.03
C HIS A 250 0.40 -2.58 -0.74
N ASN A 251 1.26 -2.63 0.29
CA ASN A 251 2.19 -1.58 0.73
C ASN A 251 1.53 -0.26 1.18
N ASP A 252 0.21 -0.22 1.37
CA ASP A 252 -0.54 0.99 1.80
C ASP A 252 -1.90 0.61 2.43
N LEU A 253 -1.89 -0.42 3.32
CA LEU A 253 -3.08 -0.88 4.03
C LEU A 253 -3.43 0.09 5.18
N GLU A 254 -3.92 1.26 4.79
CA GLU A 254 -4.39 2.30 5.69
C GLU A 254 -5.91 2.44 5.64
N PRO A 255 -6.57 2.97 6.69
CA PRO A 255 -8.02 2.94 6.81
C PRO A 255 -8.74 3.71 5.69
N HIS A 256 -8.08 4.70 5.07
CA HIS A 256 -8.62 5.41 3.90
C HIS A 256 -8.68 4.56 2.63
N ASN A 257 -7.88 3.49 2.55
CA ASN A 257 -7.86 2.54 1.43
C ASN A 257 -8.74 1.31 1.68
N LEU A 258 -9.41 1.23 2.84
CA LEU A 258 -10.29 0.11 3.21
C LEU A 258 -11.73 0.59 3.21
N LEU A 259 -12.61 -0.08 2.47
CA LEU A 259 -14.04 0.22 2.51
C LEU A 259 -14.75 -0.76 3.43
N VAL A 260 -15.60 -0.21 4.28
CA VAL A 260 -16.53 -0.98 5.10
C VAL A 260 -17.97 -0.64 4.76
N LYS A 261 -18.85 -1.63 4.94
CA LYS A 261 -20.30 -1.47 4.81
C LYS A 261 -20.95 -1.78 6.14
N LYS A 262 -21.90 -0.93 6.52
CA LYS A 262 -22.75 -1.13 7.69
C LYS A 262 -23.67 -2.34 7.48
N VAL A 263 -23.75 -3.21 8.47
CA VAL A 263 -24.60 -4.39 8.52
C VAL A 263 -25.36 -4.43 9.83
N TYR A 264 -26.58 -4.98 9.79
CA TYR A 264 -27.41 -5.14 10.98
C TYR A 264 -27.24 -6.57 11.51
N THR A 265 -26.77 -6.68 12.74
CA THR A 265 -26.59 -7.96 13.45
C THR A 265 -27.44 -7.99 14.72
N GLU A 266 -27.43 -9.12 15.42
CA GLU A 266 -28.10 -9.26 16.71
C GLU A 266 -27.50 -8.34 17.80
N ARG A 267 -26.25 -7.91 17.62
CA ARG A 267 -25.55 -6.98 18.53
C ARG A 267 -25.81 -5.51 18.18
N GLY A 268 -26.49 -5.25 17.07
CA GLY A 268 -26.80 -3.92 16.58
C GLY A 268 -26.11 -3.61 15.26
N ASP A 269 -25.63 -2.38 15.15
CA ASP A 269 -25.02 -1.85 13.94
C ASP A 269 -23.52 -2.16 13.92
N GLU A 270 -23.09 -3.07 13.04
CA GLU A 270 -21.68 -3.42 12.85
C GLU A 270 -21.19 -3.00 11.46
N TYR A 271 -19.87 -2.96 11.28
CA TYR A 271 -19.24 -2.73 9.98
C TYR A 271 -18.46 -3.97 9.53
N ARG A 272 -18.52 -4.26 8.22
CA ARG A 272 -17.74 -5.34 7.60
C ARG A 272 -16.87 -4.83 6.48
N LEU A 273 -15.66 -5.37 6.36
CA LEU A 273 -14.76 -5.09 5.26
C LEU A 273 -15.36 -5.58 3.94
N VAL A 274 -15.44 -4.69 2.95
CA VAL A 274 -16.02 -5.00 1.63
C VAL A 274 -15.10 -4.68 0.46
N ALA A 275 -14.09 -3.83 0.65
CA ALA A 275 -13.08 -3.60 -0.38
C ALA A 275 -11.72 -3.15 0.16
N ILE A 276 -10.66 -3.51 -0.57
CA ILE A 276 -9.30 -2.97 -0.46
C ILE A 276 -9.02 -2.19 -1.75
N LEU A 277 -8.83 -0.88 -1.62
CA LEU A 277 -8.66 0.06 -2.73
C LEU A 277 -7.22 0.52 -2.88
N ASN A 278 -6.96 1.23 -3.99
CA ASN A 278 -5.73 1.99 -4.20
C ASN A 278 -4.44 1.13 -4.23
N TRP A 279 -4.42 0.18 -5.17
CA TRP A 279 -3.32 -0.73 -5.42
C TRP A 279 -2.08 -0.08 -6.08
N ASP A 280 -1.98 1.25 -6.10
CA ASP A 280 -0.89 1.98 -6.77
C ASP A 280 0.48 1.74 -6.10
N GLN A 281 0.47 1.42 -4.82
CA GLN A 281 1.69 1.10 -4.05
C GLN A 281 2.03 -0.39 -4.09
N ALA A 282 1.14 -1.21 -4.62
CA ALA A 282 1.28 -2.65 -4.59
C ALA A 282 2.44 -3.13 -5.48
N GLY A 283 3.01 -4.27 -5.10
CA GLY A 283 4.16 -4.83 -5.78
C GLY A 283 4.64 -6.12 -5.12
N PHE A 284 5.63 -6.74 -5.76
CA PHE A 284 6.25 -7.97 -5.25
C PHE A 284 7.45 -7.61 -4.39
N VAL A 285 7.29 -7.73 -3.08
CA VAL A 285 8.33 -7.47 -2.08
C VAL A 285 8.16 -8.45 -0.91
N PRO A 286 9.18 -8.67 -0.07
CA PRO A 286 9.02 -9.44 1.16
C PRO A 286 7.95 -8.80 2.05
N PHE A 287 7.14 -9.59 2.76
CA PHE A 287 6.13 -9.06 3.69
C PHE A 287 6.72 -8.11 4.74
N ALA A 288 7.97 -8.37 5.17
CA ALA A 288 8.72 -7.48 6.06
C ALA A 288 8.89 -6.05 5.50
N PHE A 289 8.87 -5.87 4.17
CA PHE A 289 8.88 -4.55 3.54
C PHE A 289 7.55 -3.81 3.75
N GLU A 290 6.41 -4.48 3.59
CA GLU A 290 5.08 -3.90 3.88
C GLU A 290 4.97 -3.51 5.36
N VAL A 291 5.44 -4.36 6.26
CA VAL A 291 5.48 -4.06 7.71
C VAL A 291 6.37 -2.86 8.00
N ALA A 292 7.58 -2.79 7.42
CA ALA A 292 8.42 -1.62 7.55
C ALA A 292 7.72 -0.35 7.04
N ARG A 293 7.04 -0.41 5.90
CA ARG A 293 6.27 0.74 5.39
C ARG A 293 5.20 1.20 6.36
N LYS A 294 4.51 0.27 7.02
CA LYS A 294 3.52 0.58 8.05
C LYS A 294 4.15 1.39 9.18
N ASP A 295 5.33 0.97 9.63
CA ASP A 295 6.10 1.65 10.68
C ASP A 295 6.57 3.05 10.26
N LEU A 296 6.96 3.20 8.99
CA LEU A 296 7.43 4.46 8.41
C LEU A 296 6.30 5.50 8.20
N HIS A 297 5.07 5.05 7.98
CA HIS A 297 3.94 5.93 7.69
C HIS A 297 3.14 6.38 8.91
N LEU A 298 3.41 5.78 10.08
CA LEU A 298 2.73 6.13 11.34
C LEU A 298 3.05 7.59 11.72
N GLY A 299 2.02 8.40 11.93
CA GLY A 299 2.14 9.85 12.18
C GLY A 299 2.38 10.69 10.92
N LEU A 300 2.32 10.11 9.72
CA LEU A 300 2.37 10.84 8.44
C LEU A 300 1.10 10.61 7.61
N ARG A 301 0.82 9.35 7.30
CA ARG A 301 -0.36 8.94 6.52
C ARG A 301 -1.47 8.35 7.38
N ASN A 302 -1.10 7.91 8.57
CA ASN A 302 -2.01 7.33 9.54
C ASN A 302 -1.74 7.95 10.92
N PHE A 303 -2.74 8.64 11.46
CA PHE A 303 -2.72 9.23 12.79
C PHE A 303 -3.57 8.43 13.78
N ASN A 304 -3.96 7.21 13.43
CA ASN A 304 -4.73 6.33 14.31
C ASN A 304 -3.82 5.27 14.94
N TRP A 305 -3.51 5.47 16.22
CA TRP A 305 -2.71 4.52 17.02
C TRP A 305 -3.39 3.15 17.13
N SER A 306 -4.69 3.12 17.45
CA SER A 306 -5.39 1.85 17.71
C SER A 306 -5.45 0.95 16.47
N TRP A 307 -5.61 1.54 15.28
CA TRP A 307 -5.48 0.85 14.01
C TRP A 307 -4.08 0.27 13.81
N TYR A 308 -3.05 1.11 14.01
CA TYR A 308 -1.67 0.70 13.86
C TYR A 308 -1.31 -0.46 14.79
N ASP A 309 -1.65 -0.34 16.07
CA ASP A 309 -1.36 -1.33 17.11
C ASP A 309 -1.99 -2.68 16.79
N MET A 310 -3.30 -2.71 16.48
CA MET A 310 -3.99 -3.95 16.09
C MET A 310 -3.39 -4.58 14.83
N TYR A 311 -3.08 -3.77 13.81
CA TYR A 311 -2.43 -4.28 12.60
C TYR A 311 -1.05 -4.88 12.94
N ARG A 312 -0.25 -4.18 13.76
CA ARG A 312 1.12 -4.63 14.04
C ARG A 312 1.20 -5.85 14.92
N GLN A 313 0.25 -6.07 15.82
CA GLN A 313 0.17 -7.32 16.58
C GLN A 313 0.04 -8.53 15.64
N LEU A 314 -0.89 -8.49 14.68
CA LEU A 314 -1.07 -9.59 13.72
C LEU A 314 0.08 -9.69 12.71
N ALA A 315 0.60 -8.57 12.20
CA ALA A 315 1.77 -8.58 11.32
C ALA A 315 3.01 -9.13 12.02
N GLY A 316 3.21 -8.78 13.29
CA GLY A 316 4.28 -9.29 14.13
C GLY A 316 4.21 -10.80 14.23
N HIS A 317 3.04 -11.36 14.60
CA HIS A 317 2.83 -12.81 14.65
C HIS A 317 3.17 -13.50 13.32
N GLN A 318 2.71 -12.95 12.20
CA GLN A 318 3.03 -13.51 10.88
C GLN A 318 4.53 -13.46 10.56
N LEU A 319 5.25 -12.40 10.98
CA LEU A 319 6.71 -12.30 10.83
C LEU A 319 7.45 -13.33 11.71
N PHE A 320 6.97 -13.57 12.94
CA PHE A 320 7.53 -14.58 13.83
C PHE A 320 7.46 -15.99 13.25
N ASP A 321 6.34 -16.31 12.59
CA ASP A 321 6.11 -17.63 12.00
C ASP A 321 6.82 -17.85 10.65
N THR A 322 7.38 -16.79 10.06
CA THR A 322 8.02 -16.86 8.74
C THR A 322 9.51 -17.22 8.86
N PRO A 323 10.02 -18.28 8.18
CA PRO A 323 11.45 -18.58 8.12
C PRO A 323 12.28 -17.40 7.63
N GLY A 324 13.46 -17.19 8.18
CA GLY A 324 14.30 -16.04 7.82
C GLY A 324 14.13 -14.81 8.72
N ARG A 325 13.47 -14.95 9.88
CA ARG A 325 13.25 -13.87 10.86
C ARG A 325 14.44 -12.91 11.05
N PRO A 326 15.69 -13.36 11.28
CA PRO A 326 16.82 -12.43 11.45
C PRO A 326 17.04 -11.49 10.25
N ILE A 327 16.73 -11.96 9.03
CA ILE A 327 16.85 -11.17 7.80
C ILE A 327 15.69 -10.17 7.67
N TRP A 328 14.47 -10.56 8.06
CA TRP A 328 13.31 -9.67 8.13
C TRP A 328 13.51 -8.53 9.12
N SER A 329 13.94 -8.85 10.35
CA SER A 329 14.20 -7.84 11.37
C SER A 329 15.34 -6.90 10.94
N LYS A 330 16.38 -7.44 10.27
CA LYS A 330 17.48 -6.66 9.69
C LYS A 330 16.98 -5.71 8.59
N LEU A 331 16.10 -6.17 7.69
CA LEU A 331 15.51 -5.33 6.65
C LEU A 331 14.69 -4.19 7.24
N ILE A 332 13.79 -4.48 8.18
CA ILE A 332 12.93 -3.47 8.81
C ILE A 332 13.79 -2.41 9.51
N ARG A 333 14.79 -2.83 10.32
CA ARG A 333 15.73 -1.89 10.95
C ARG A 333 16.49 -1.04 9.94
N CYS A 334 16.98 -1.65 8.86
CA CYS A 334 17.69 -0.92 7.81
C CYS A 334 16.80 0.17 7.20
N LEU A 335 15.53 -0.14 6.89
CA LEU A 335 14.57 0.80 6.33
C LEU A 335 14.23 1.93 7.32
N MET A 336 14.02 1.59 8.60
CA MET A 336 13.76 2.55 9.67
C MET A 336 14.94 3.51 9.88
N ALA A 337 16.18 3.00 9.91
CA ALA A 337 17.39 3.81 10.08
C ALA A 337 17.59 4.77 8.89
N VAL A 338 17.44 4.28 7.66
CA VAL A 338 17.51 5.10 6.44
C VAL A 338 16.46 6.22 6.44
N HIS A 339 15.24 5.91 6.85
CA HIS A 339 14.18 6.92 6.94
C HIS A 339 14.47 7.96 8.02
N SER A 340 14.90 7.52 9.20
CA SER A 340 15.25 8.40 10.32
C SER A 340 16.39 9.35 9.94
N SER A 341 17.41 8.85 9.23
CA SER A 341 18.49 9.66 8.66
C SER A 341 17.97 10.72 7.69
N SER A 342 17.03 10.33 6.82
CA SER A 342 16.40 11.25 5.87
C SER A 342 15.59 12.34 6.58
N GLN A 343 14.84 11.97 7.62
CA GLN A 343 14.03 12.90 8.42
C GLN A 343 14.89 13.89 9.21
N ALA A 344 15.97 13.44 9.85
CA ALA A 344 16.88 14.30 10.61
C ALA A 344 17.44 15.45 9.75
N LYS A 345 17.84 15.14 8.51
CA LYS A 345 18.33 16.14 7.57
C LYS A 345 17.21 17.05 7.04
N ILE A 346 15.99 16.53 6.91
CA ILE A 346 14.82 17.31 6.52
C ILE A 346 14.41 18.28 7.63
N THR A 347 14.53 17.90 8.90
CA THR A 347 14.27 18.79 10.05
C THR A 347 15.29 19.94 10.13
N GLU A 348 16.54 19.72 9.70
CA GLU A 348 17.52 20.81 9.53
C GLU A 348 17.13 21.80 8.42
N ILE A 349 16.34 21.35 7.43
CA ILE A 349 15.91 22.12 6.25
C ILE A 349 14.47 22.68 6.41
N SER A 350 13.81 22.48 7.56
CA SER A 350 12.46 22.98 7.86
C SER A 350 11.40 22.55 6.84
N THR A 351 11.04 21.27 6.82
CA THR A 351 9.71 20.87 6.29
C THR A 351 8.73 20.57 7.42
N SER A 352 7.46 20.94 7.21
CA SER A 352 6.38 20.79 8.19
C SER A 352 6.10 19.35 8.57
N ASP A 353 6.28 18.41 7.64
CA ASP A 353 5.67 17.08 7.73
C ASP A 353 6.47 16.14 8.63
N GLY A 354 7.80 16.12 8.50
CA GLY A 354 8.67 15.33 9.40
C GLY A 354 8.61 15.82 10.84
N THR A 355 8.56 17.14 11.04
CA THR A 355 8.36 17.75 12.36
C THR A 355 7.00 17.39 12.94
N ALA A 356 5.93 17.43 12.14
CA ALA A 356 4.60 17.07 12.58
C ALA A 356 4.50 15.58 13.00
N GLN A 357 5.14 14.68 12.24
CA GLN A 357 5.19 13.26 12.59
C GLN A 357 5.86 13.04 13.95
N MET A 358 7.04 13.63 14.17
CA MET A 358 7.76 13.47 15.44
C MET A 358 6.94 13.98 16.62
N LEU A 359 6.37 15.18 16.50
CA LEU A 359 5.52 15.76 17.55
C LEU A 359 4.30 14.89 17.83
N TRP A 360 3.69 14.31 16.80
CA TRP A 360 2.57 13.39 16.97
C TRP A 360 3.00 12.10 17.71
N LEU A 361 4.09 11.46 17.29
CA LEU A 361 4.65 10.28 17.95
C LEU A 361 4.96 10.54 19.44
N GLU A 362 5.56 11.70 19.74
CA GLU A 362 5.86 12.14 21.11
C GLU A 362 4.57 12.35 21.93
N SER A 363 3.57 13.03 21.35
CA SER A 363 2.28 13.28 22.00
C SER A 363 1.51 11.99 22.33
N GLU A 364 1.64 10.97 21.49
CA GLU A 364 1.06 9.65 21.72
C GLU A 364 1.89 8.78 22.69
N GLY A 365 3.10 9.25 23.05
CA GLY A 365 4.02 8.55 23.95
C GLY A 365 4.59 7.27 23.34
N LEU A 366 4.89 7.30 22.03
CA LEU A 366 5.34 6.16 21.25
C LEU A 366 6.86 6.05 21.19
N THR A 367 7.36 4.83 21.27
CA THR A 367 8.77 4.48 21.05
C THR A 367 8.87 3.23 20.19
N PHE A 368 9.91 3.12 19.37
CA PHE A 368 10.10 1.94 18.54
C PHE A 368 10.70 0.81 19.39
N SER A 369 10.03 -0.34 19.45
CA SER A 369 10.46 -1.49 20.25
C SER A 369 11.83 -2.00 19.80
N THR A 370 12.61 -2.50 20.77
CA THR A 370 13.84 -3.24 20.47
C THR A 370 13.55 -4.56 19.76
N LEU A 371 12.35 -5.11 19.95
CA LEU A 371 11.82 -6.24 19.19
C LEU A 371 11.11 -5.70 17.96
N VAL A 372 11.79 -5.78 16.83
CA VAL A 372 11.36 -5.19 15.56
C VAL A 372 10.00 -5.72 15.11
N GLU A 373 9.67 -6.96 15.47
CA GLU A 373 8.36 -7.55 15.18
C GLU A 373 7.19 -6.84 15.88
N GLU A 374 7.44 -6.09 16.95
CA GLU A 374 6.42 -5.33 17.68
C GLU A 374 6.18 -3.93 17.09
N GLY A 375 7.20 -3.32 16.46
CA GLY A 375 7.09 -1.99 15.87
C GLY A 375 7.06 -0.87 16.94
N TRP A 376 6.28 0.18 16.70
CA TRP A 376 6.03 1.25 17.68
C TRP A 376 5.15 0.74 18.82
N VAL A 377 5.48 1.12 20.06
CA VAL A 377 4.77 0.73 21.29
C VAL A 377 4.59 1.94 22.21
N LYS A 378 3.52 1.95 23.03
CA LYS A 378 3.33 2.98 24.06
C LYS A 378 4.25 2.74 25.25
N LEU A 379 4.96 3.77 25.71
CA LEU A 379 5.90 3.72 26.85
C LEU A 379 5.28 3.22 28.16
N ARG A 380 3.95 3.37 28.34
CA ARG A 380 3.23 2.92 29.55
C ARG A 380 3.01 1.40 29.60
N SER A 381 3.39 0.66 28.57
CA SER A 381 3.23 -0.81 28.47
C SER A 381 4.41 -1.56 29.10
N PHE A 382 5.52 -0.88 29.41
CA PHE A 382 6.56 -1.46 30.24
C PHE A 382 6.07 -1.47 31.68
N VAL A 383 5.54 -2.62 32.12
CA VAL A 383 5.36 -2.94 33.52
C VAL A 383 6.69 -2.63 34.22
N LYS A 384 6.70 -1.61 35.08
CA LYS A 384 7.79 -1.46 36.06
C LYS A 384 7.73 -2.71 36.91
N PHE A 385 8.72 -3.59 36.77
CA PHE A 385 8.97 -4.58 37.82
C PHE A 385 9.14 -3.79 39.12
N PRO A 386 8.47 -4.18 40.22
CA PRO A 386 8.77 -3.62 41.52
C PRO A 386 10.28 -3.83 41.72
N SER A 387 11.03 -2.74 41.90
CA SER A 387 12.37 -2.86 42.46
C SER A 387 12.23 -3.50 43.83
N ASP A 388 12.95 -4.59 44.07
CA ASP A 388 13.01 -5.35 45.34
C ASP A 388 13.58 -4.53 46.53
N ASP A 389 13.48 -3.20 46.50
CA ASP A 389 14.07 -2.28 47.49
C ASP A 389 13.07 -1.73 48.51
N GLU A 390 11.86 -2.29 48.59
CA GLU A 390 10.97 -2.10 49.76
C GLU A 390 10.78 -3.43 50.49
N GLN A 391 11.88 -4.00 50.98
CA GLN A 391 11.79 -4.85 52.17
C GLN A 391 11.51 -3.95 53.36
N ASP A 392 10.25 -3.96 53.78
CA ASP A 392 9.81 -3.49 55.08
C ASP A 392 10.74 -3.99 56.18
N ILE A 393 11.42 -3.02 56.79
CA ILE A 393 12.08 -3.15 58.09
C ILE A 393 10.98 -3.39 59.11
N TRP A 394 10.73 -4.64 59.44
CA TRP A 394 10.12 -5.01 60.72
C TRP A 394 11.25 -5.30 61.71
N ASP A 395 11.50 -4.35 62.59
CA ASP A 395 12.26 -4.56 63.82
C ASP A 395 11.29 -4.74 65.02
N PRO A 396 11.72 -5.46 66.06
CA PRO A 396 10.92 -6.40 66.87
C PRO A 396 9.94 -5.83 67.90
#